data_AF-A0A382VV80-F1
#
_entry.id   AF-A0A382VV80-F1
#
_cell.length_a   1.000
_cell.length_b   1.000
_cell.length_c   1.000
_cell.angle_alpha   90.00
_cell.angle_beta   90.00
_cell.angle_gamma   90.00
#
_symmetry.space_group_name_H-M   'P 1'
#
loop_
_entity.id
_entity.type
_entity.pdbx_description
1 polymer ?
#
loop_
_entity_poly.entity_id
_entity_poly.type
_entity_poly.pdbx_seq_one_letter_code
_entity_poly.pdbx_strand_id
1 'polypeptide(L)'
;TELTAFTFTGDAADIGAGSVLGVELRANEVEDACGVCGGDDSSCDAGCGPNEPGIPADNSIRDQAGYIAGTGFSIAADGTIADQFQINLEYQAGVDSDAVDTWNDWAGAIGDGVGVNWHDPHYYTLLVDPDGGLEATTYNGTDNPNHADDSGSLQWTITGWDQTILAGYIDGNRLVVSPPNTYRPFDPNLNVNVQEDFSGLIQTELTAFTFTGDAADIGAGTVLGVELRDDSDLACNCDGDFEDCAGSCGGSAEVDECGDCGGSGIADGACDCDGNVDAGCG
;
A
#
# COMPACT_ATOMS: atom_id res chain seq x y z
N THR A 1 5.46 27.88 -9.61
CA THR A 1 6.69 28.70 -9.60
C THR A 1 6.60 29.65 -8.44
N GLU A 2 7.44 29.49 -7.43
CA GLU A 2 7.48 30.34 -6.24
C GLU A 2 8.71 31.26 -6.29
N LEU A 3 8.55 32.50 -5.85
CA LEU A 3 9.65 33.45 -5.70
C LEU A 3 10.52 33.01 -4.52
N THR A 4 11.78 32.66 -4.76
CA THR A 4 12.66 32.17 -3.69
C THR A 4 13.71 33.16 -3.24
N ALA A 5 14.19 34.02 -4.14
CA ALA A 5 15.10 35.09 -3.76
C ALA A 5 15.05 36.28 -4.71
N PHE A 6 15.48 37.43 -4.19
CA PHE A 6 15.89 38.58 -5.01
C PHE A 6 17.41 38.58 -5.10
N THR A 7 17.94 38.67 -6.31
CA THR A 7 19.39 38.69 -6.56
C THR A 7 19.85 40.10 -6.91
N PHE A 8 21.08 40.44 -6.54
CA PHE A 8 21.70 41.71 -6.88
C PHE A 8 23.21 41.52 -6.97
N THR A 9 23.88 42.40 -7.71
CA THR A 9 25.32 42.41 -7.83
C THR A 9 25.91 43.51 -6.94
N GLY A 10 26.95 43.17 -6.17
CA GLY A 10 27.56 44.08 -5.20
C GLY A 10 27.10 43.82 -3.76
N ASP A 11 27.40 44.76 -2.86
CA ASP A 11 27.15 44.61 -1.43
C ASP A 11 25.70 45.00 -1.08
N ALA A 12 25.07 44.29 -0.14
CA ALA A 12 23.64 44.47 0.19
C ALA A 12 23.35 45.88 0.74
N ALA A 13 24.35 46.50 1.36
CA ALA A 13 24.27 47.84 1.92
C ALA A 13 24.09 48.95 0.85
N ASP A 14 24.37 48.63 -0.42
CA ASP A 14 24.29 49.57 -1.54
C ASP A 14 22.90 49.56 -2.24
N ILE A 15 21.94 48.76 -1.75
CA ILE A 15 20.58 48.71 -2.30
C ILE A 15 19.78 49.94 -1.86
N GLY A 16 19.37 50.77 -2.82
CA GLY A 16 18.64 52.00 -2.59
C GLY A 16 17.58 52.30 -3.65
N ALA A 17 17.00 53.49 -3.60
CA ALA A 17 15.97 53.90 -4.56
C ALA A 17 16.53 53.91 -6.00
N GLY A 18 15.99 53.05 -6.87
CA GLY A 18 16.42 52.90 -8.25
C GLY A 18 17.31 51.68 -8.54
N SER A 19 17.67 50.90 -7.52
CA SER A 19 18.39 49.63 -7.71
C SER A 19 17.51 48.61 -8.45
N VAL A 20 18.10 47.89 -9.41
CA VAL A 20 17.44 46.80 -10.13
C VAL A 20 17.80 45.49 -9.44
N LEU A 21 16.78 44.78 -8.95
CA LEU A 21 16.92 43.44 -8.39
C LEU A 21 16.56 42.41 -9.45
N GLY A 22 17.41 41.41 -9.61
CA GLY A 22 17.06 40.16 -10.27
C GLY A 22 16.09 39.37 -9.39
N VAL A 23 15.38 38.45 -10.01
CA VAL A 23 14.45 37.57 -9.33
C VAL A 23 14.87 36.13 -9.62
N GLU A 24 15.13 35.37 -8.58
CA GLU A 24 15.31 33.93 -8.65
C GLU A 24 13.98 33.27 -8.32
N LEU A 25 13.46 32.53 -9.29
CA LEU A 25 12.24 31.77 -9.16
C LEU A 25 12.65 30.31 -9.00
N ARG A 26 12.09 29.60 -8.02
CA ARG A 26 12.03 28.15 -8.14
C ARG A 26 11.07 27.85 -9.28
N ALA A 27 11.60 27.38 -10.40
CA ALA A 27 10.85 26.48 -11.25
C ALA A 27 10.27 25.39 -10.36
N ASN A 28 9.07 24.89 -10.67
CA ASN A 28 8.54 23.73 -9.97
C ASN A 28 9.43 22.55 -10.39
N GLU A 29 10.60 22.43 -9.76
CA GLU A 29 11.51 21.32 -9.89
C GLU A 29 10.80 20.16 -9.19
N VAL A 30 10.02 19.45 -9.98
CA VAL A 30 9.62 18.07 -9.67
C VAL A 30 10.89 17.25 -9.91
N GLU A 31 11.84 17.33 -8.99
CA GLU A 31 12.82 16.26 -8.83
C GLU A 31 12.10 15.12 -8.11
N ASP A 32 11.55 14.18 -8.89
CA ASP A 32 11.31 12.83 -8.39
C ASP A 32 12.49 11.93 -8.80
N ALA A 33 12.58 10.75 -8.18
CA ALA A 33 13.60 9.75 -8.45
C ALA A 33 13.51 9.10 -9.85
N CYS A 34 12.68 9.65 -10.75
CA CYS A 34 12.42 9.19 -12.11
C CYS A 34 12.90 10.20 -13.18
N GLY A 35 13.27 11.43 -12.80
CA GLY A 35 13.96 12.38 -13.67
C GLY A 35 13.16 12.82 -14.92
N VAL A 36 12.36 13.88 -14.75
CA VAL A 36 11.73 14.70 -15.82
C VAL A 36 10.64 14.01 -16.66
N CYS A 37 9.38 14.12 -16.21
CA CYS A 37 8.18 13.98 -17.05
C CYS A 37 7.59 15.35 -17.45
N GLY A 38 8.46 16.28 -17.85
CA GLY A 38 8.11 17.70 -18.00
C GLY A 38 8.78 18.40 -19.16
N GLY A 39 8.87 17.78 -20.33
CA GLY A 39 9.39 18.46 -21.53
C GLY A 39 9.25 17.63 -22.80
N ASP A 40 8.12 17.81 -23.48
CA ASP A 40 7.79 17.30 -24.82
C ASP A 40 7.97 15.80 -25.10
N ASP A 41 7.13 15.33 -26.00
CA ASP A 41 6.82 13.97 -26.42
C ASP A 41 7.99 13.28 -27.17
N SER A 42 9.25 13.61 -26.84
CA SER A 42 10.42 13.17 -27.60
C SER A 42 11.63 12.65 -26.81
N SER A 43 11.59 12.59 -25.48
CA SER A 43 12.73 12.06 -24.68
C SER A 43 12.39 10.84 -23.81
N CYS A 44 12.25 9.68 -24.43
CA CYS A 44 12.35 8.39 -23.73
C CYS A 44 13.78 7.86 -23.96
N ASP A 45 14.69 8.06 -23.00
CA ASP A 45 16.01 7.45 -23.08
C ASP A 45 15.94 5.97 -22.66
N ALA A 46 16.69 5.13 -23.36
CA ALA A 46 16.69 3.69 -23.13
C ALA A 46 17.38 3.38 -21.79
N GLY A 47 16.60 3.15 -20.72
CA GLY A 47 17.21 2.96 -19.40
C GLY A 47 16.34 2.52 -18.21
N CYS A 48 15.04 2.28 -18.36
CA CYS A 48 14.26 1.67 -17.27
C CYS A 48 14.82 0.26 -16.99
N GLY A 49 15.25 0.01 -15.75
CA GLY A 49 16.01 -1.17 -15.34
C GLY A 49 15.27 -2.51 -15.49
N PRO A 50 15.94 -3.65 -15.20
CA PRO A 50 15.37 -4.96 -15.44
C PRO A 50 14.32 -5.32 -14.37
N ASN A 51 13.11 -5.63 -14.84
CA ASN A 51 12.20 -6.70 -14.43
C ASN A 51 12.06 -7.03 -12.93
N GLU A 52 10.92 -6.69 -12.34
CA GLU A 52 10.00 -7.56 -11.57
C GLU A 52 8.59 -6.90 -11.65
N PRO A 53 7.47 -7.67 -11.75
CA PRO A 53 6.25 -7.25 -12.48
C PRO A 53 5.32 -6.30 -11.72
N GLY A 54 4.77 -5.31 -12.45
CA GLY A 54 3.67 -4.44 -12.03
C GLY A 54 2.31 -5.05 -12.39
N ILE A 55 1.26 -4.59 -11.72
CA ILE A 55 -0.09 -5.19 -11.74
C ILE A 55 -1.01 -4.40 -12.68
N PRO A 56 -1.94 -5.04 -13.45
CA PRO A 56 -2.80 -4.36 -14.44
C PRO A 56 -3.78 -3.27 -13.97
N ALA A 57 -4.30 -2.51 -14.94
CA ALA A 57 -5.22 -1.36 -14.77
C ALA A 57 -6.67 -1.74 -14.43
N ASP A 58 -6.99 -3.03 -14.49
CA ASP A 58 -8.19 -3.64 -13.90
C ASP A 58 -7.82 -4.42 -12.62
N ASN A 59 -6.58 -4.27 -12.15
CA ASN A 59 -6.00 -5.06 -11.08
C ASN A 59 -5.45 -4.25 -9.90
N SER A 60 -5.84 -2.99 -9.71
CA SER A 60 -5.88 -2.48 -8.35
C SER A 60 -7.24 -2.81 -7.74
N ILE A 61 -7.27 -3.06 -6.43
CA ILE A 61 -8.54 -3.11 -5.71
C ILE A 61 -9.33 -1.80 -5.88
N ARG A 62 -8.65 -0.70 -6.19
CA ARG A 62 -9.20 0.64 -6.38
C ARG A 62 -10.14 0.78 -7.58
N ASP A 63 -9.98 -0.09 -8.57
CA ASP A 63 -10.81 -0.11 -9.77
C ASP A 63 -12.13 -0.87 -9.54
N GLN A 64 -12.25 -1.60 -8.43
CA GLN A 64 -13.47 -2.31 -8.07
C GLN A 64 -14.59 -1.34 -7.72
N ALA A 65 -15.80 -1.58 -8.27
CA ALA A 65 -16.97 -0.73 -8.02
C ALA A 65 -17.38 -0.63 -6.54
N GLY A 66 -16.93 -1.58 -5.71
CA GLY A 66 -17.15 -1.63 -4.26
C GLY A 66 -16.00 -1.08 -3.42
N TYR A 67 -14.94 -0.55 -4.03
CA TYR A 67 -13.76 -0.06 -3.31
C TYR A 67 -14.12 1.03 -2.30
N ILE A 68 -13.55 0.89 -1.10
CA ILE A 68 -13.61 1.89 -0.04
C ILE A 68 -12.17 2.16 0.37
N ALA A 69 -11.71 3.40 0.18
CA ALA A 69 -10.37 3.79 0.54
C ALA A 69 -10.06 3.49 2.01
N GLY A 70 -8.81 3.10 2.27
CA GLY A 70 -8.31 2.89 3.61
C GLY A 70 -8.62 4.08 4.51
N THR A 71 -8.95 3.80 5.77
CA THR A 71 -9.32 4.82 6.74
C THR A 71 -8.44 4.76 7.96
N GLY A 72 -8.27 5.91 8.60
CA GLY A 72 -7.59 6.01 9.88
C GLY A 72 -8.52 5.65 11.04
N PHE A 73 -8.01 5.83 12.25
CA PHE A 73 -8.74 5.51 13.48
C PHE A 73 -8.34 6.46 14.62
N SER A 74 -9.17 6.55 15.65
CA SER A 74 -8.82 7.22 16.90
C SER A 74 -8.46 6.25 18.01
N ILE A 75 -7.73 6.76 19.00
CA ILE A 75 -7.37 6.02 20.21
C ILE A 75 -8.36 6.37 21.32
N ALA A 76 -8.99 5.35 21.89
CA ALA A 76 -9.95 5.46 22.98
C ALA A 76 -9.27 5.89 24.29
N ALA A 77 -10.09 6.27 25.28
CA ALA A 77 -9.61 6.71 26.59
C ALA A 77 -8.82 5.65 27.36
N ASP A 78 -9.01 4.37 27.04
CA ASP A 78 -8.30 3.23 27.62
C ASP A 78 -7.06 2.81 26.80
N GLY A 79 -6.73 3.54 25.73
CA GLY A 79 -5.58 3.26 24.86
C GLY A 79 -5.86 2.26 23.73
N THR A 80 -7.08 1.72 23.62
CA THR A 80 -7.47 0.83 22.53
C THR A 80 -7.79 1.60 21.24
N ILE A 81 -7.76 0.92 20.10
CA ILE A 81 -8.26 1.50 18.84
C ILE A 81 -9.80 1.58 18.94
N ALA A 82 -10.35 2.78 18.71
CA ALA A 82 -11.74 3.10 18.99
C ALA A 82 -12.68 2.85 17.81
N ASP A 83 -12.21 3.16 16.60
CA ASP A 83 -13.02 3.18 15.39
C ASP A 83 -12.74 1.93 14.56
N GLN A 84 -13.77 1.45 13.84
CA GLN A 84 -13.52 0.55 12.73
C GLN A 84 -12.74 1.32 11.66
N PHE A 85 -11.78 0.67 11.03
CA PHE A 85 -10.92 1.26 10.00
C PHE A 85 -10.83 0.30 8.83
N GLN A 86 -10.31 0.72 7.69
CA GLN A 86 -10.10 -0.16 6.54
C GLN A 86 -8.65 -0.09 6.13
N ILE A 87 -8.05 -1.24 5.88
CA ILE A 87 -6.77 -1.36 5.19
C ILE A 87 -7.00 -2.32 4.04
N ASN A 88 -6.77 -1.83 2.82
CA ASN A 88 -6.92 -2.66 1.65
C ASN A 88 -5.60 -3.33 1.28
N LEU A 89 -5.70 -4.57 0.81
CA LEU A 89 -4.62 -5.26 0.11
C LEU A 89 -4.74 -5.00 -1.39
N GLU A 90 -3.61 -4.94 -2.06
CA GLU A 90 -3.55 -4.79 -3.51
C GLU A 90 -3.44 -6.17 -4.16
N TYR A 91 -3.94 -6.31 -5.40
CA TYR A 91 -3.62 -7.50 -6.17
C TYR A 91 -2.12 -7.52 -6.46
N GLN A 92 -1.55 -8.72 -6.48
CA GLN A 92 -0.12 -8.89 -6.69
C GLN A 92 0.16 -10.25 -7.34
N ALA A 93 1.27 -10.35 -8.08
CA ALA A 93 1.63 -11.56 -8.77
C ALA A 93 1.84 -12.71 -7.78
N GLY A 94 1.24 -13.87 -8.06
CA GLY A 94 1.35 -15.05 -7.22
C GLY A 94 0.46 -15.03 -5.96
N VAL A 95 -0.46 -14.07 -5.85
CA VAL A 95 -1.54 -14.08 -4.86
C VAL A 95 -2.88 -14.19 -5.57
N ASP A 96 -3.78 -14.99 -5.00
CA ASP A 96 -5.14 -15.18 -5.48
C ASP A 96 -5.95 -13.87 -5.34
N SER A 97 -6.47 -13.36 -6.46
CA SER A 97 -7.29 -12.15 -6.49
C SER A 97 -8.60 -12.32 -5.74
N ASP A 98 -9.21 -13.51 -5.74
CA ASP A 98 -10.47 -13.78 -5.03
C ASP A 98 -10.24 -13.72 -3.51
N ALA A 99 -9.06 -14.11 -3.04
CA ALA A 99 -8.67 -13.98 -1.65
C ALA A 99 -8.47 -12.51 -1.25
N VAL A 100 -7.87 -11.69 -2.13
CA VAL A 100 -7.73 -10.25 -1.93
C VAL A 100 -9.10 -9.55 -1.93
N ASP A 101 -10.00 -9.92 -2.84
CA ASP A 101 -11.36 -9.42 -2.88
C ASP A 101 -12.12 -9.76 -1.61
N THR A 102 -12.00 -11.02 -1.17
CA THR A 102 -12.59 -11.48 0.08
C THR A 102 -12.05 -10.66 1.25
N TRP A 103 -10.73 -10.42 1.34
CA TRP A 103 -10.11 -9.60 2.38
C TRP A 103 -10.63 -8.16 2.41
N ASN A 104 -10.81 -7.56 1.23
CA ASN A 104 -11.23 -6.18 1.06
C ASN A 104 -12.76 -5.99 1.18
N ASP A 105 -13.53 -7.08 1.35
CA ASP A 105 -14.98 -7.05 1.44
C ASP A 105 -15.48 -6.46 2.76
N TRP A 106 -15.54 -5.13 2.81
CA TRP A 106 -16.08 -4.36 3.93
C TRP A 106 -17.57 -4.60 4.18
N ALA A 107 -18.34 -4.87 3.13
CA ALA A 107 -19.80 -5.01 3.24
C ALA A 107 -20.25 -6.44 3.55
N GLY A 108 -19.36 -7.43 3.44
CA GLY A 108 -19.70 -8.85 3.52
C GLY A 108 -20.50 -9.33 2.30
N ALA A 109 -20.31 -8.69 1.13
CA ALA A 109 -20.99 -9.03 -0.11
C ALA A 109 -20.56 -10.38 -0.72
N ILE A 110 -19.30 -10.75 -0.52
CA ILE A 110 -18.71 -12.03 -0.95
C ILE A 110 -18.93 -13.10 0.13
N GLY A 111 -18.77 -12.70 1.40
CA GLY A 111 -18.90 -13.57 2.56
C GLY A 111 -20.30 -13.65 3.17
N ASP A 112 -20.34 -13.69 4.51
CA ASP A 112 -21.53 -14.04 5.30
C ASP A 112 -22.49 -12.85 5.54
N GLY A 113 -22.29 -11.71 4.88
CA GLY A 113 -23.05 -10.47 5.08
C GLY A 113 -22.56 -9.59 6.24
N VAL A 114 -21.43 -9.92 6.83
CA VAL A 114 -20.69 -9.12 7.82
C VAL A 114 -19.27 -9.06 7.29
N GLY A 115 -18.80 -7.86 6.90
CA GLY A 115 -17.49 -7.69 6.28
C GLY A 115 -16.38 -8.38 7.06
N VAL A 116 -15.32 -8.76 6.35
CA VAL A 116 -14.38 -9.74 6.88
C VAL A 116 -13.34 -9.18 7.84
N ASN A 117 -13.12 -7.86 7.83
CA ASN A 117 -11.97 -7.30 8.52
C ASN A 117 -12.25 -5.95 9.19
N TRP A 118 -11.46 -5.67 10.24
CA TRP A 118 -11.37 -4.38 10.94
C TRP A 118 -12.66 -3.85 11.59
N HIS A 119 -13.73 -4.63 11.62
CA HIS A 119 -14.97 -4.27 12.32
C HIS A 119 -14.88 -4.39 13.84
N ASP A 120 -13.86 -5.08 14.35
CA ASP A 120 -13.64 -5.35 15.78
C ASP A 120 -12.33 -4.71 16.30
N PRO A 121 -12.21 -3.37 16.28
CA PRO A 121 -10.96 -2.67 16.54
C PRO A 121 -10.38 -2.93 17.94
N HIS A 122 -11.21 -3.34 18.90
CA HIS A 122 -10.80 -3.68 20.26
C HIS A 122 -9.89 -4.92 20.37
N TYR A 123 -9.74 -5.71 19.30
CA TYR A 123 -8.77 -6.82 19.28
C TYR A 123 -7.37 -6.40 18.83
N TYR A 124 -7.22 -5.17 18.35
CA TYR A 124 -5.96 -4.64 17.84
C TYR A 124 -5.37 -3.63 18.82
N THR A 125 -4.05 -3.69 19.00
CA THR A 125 -3.30 -2.79 19.86
C THR A 125 -2.24 -2.07 19.05
N LEU A 126 -2.24 -0.74 19.10
CA LEU A 126 -1.16 0.10 18.60
C LEU A 126 -0.13 0.31 19.72
N LEU A 127 1.13 -0.02 19.46
CA LEU A 127 2.26 0.36 20.31
C LEU A 127 3.17 1.32 19.54
N VAL A 128 3.64 2.35 20.21
CA VAL A 128 4.58 3.34 19.66
C VAL A 128 5.71 3.54 20.66
N ASP A 129 6.94 3.35 20.20
CA ASP A 129 8.17 3.61 20.94
C ASP A 129 9.14 4.40 20.04
N PRO A 130 9.25 5.73 20.23
CA PRO A 130 10.14 6.56 19.43
C PRO A 130 11.63 6.16 19.54
N ASP A 131 12.05 5.52 20.62
CA ASP A 131 13.43 5.04 20.77
C ASP A 131 13.67 3.73 20.00
N GLY A 132 12.61 3.10 19.50
CA GLY A 132 12.64 1.81 18.79
C GLY A 132 12.86 0.63 19.72
N GLY A 133 13.18 -0.53 19.14
CA GLY A 133 13.42 -1.76 19.90
C GLY A 133 12.16 -2.61 20.13
N LEU A 134 11.06 -2.30 19.43
CA LEU A 134 9.89 -3.16 19.44
C LEU A 134 10.17 -4.43 18.62
N GLU A 135 9.70 -5.55 19.14
CA GLU A 135 9.78 -6.85 18.48
C GLU A 135 8.44 -7.16 17.78
N ALA A 136 8.50 -7.73 16.59
CA ALA A 136 7.32 -8.28 15.94
C ALA A 136 6.93 -9.59 16.62
N THR A 137 5.64 -9.80 16.86
CA THR A 137 5.12 -11.03 17.45
C THR A 137 4.44 -11.90 16.40
N THR A 138 4.46 -13.22 16.62
CA THR A 138 3.78 -14.20 15.76
C THR A 138 2.73 -14.97 16.54
N TYR A 139 1.64 -15.32 15.86
CA TYR A 139 0.53 -16.06 16.47
C TYR A 139 1.01 -17.35 17.15
N ASN A 140 0.69 -17.50 18.44
CA ASN A 140 1.13 -18.62 19.30
C ASN A 140 2.66 -18.83 19.35
N GLY A 141 3.46 -17.80 19.02
CA GLY A 141 4.91 -17.91 18.90
C GLY A 141 5.36 -18.88 17.82
N THR A 142 4.49 -19.21 16.86
CA THR A 142 4.84 -20.02 15.70
C THR A 142 5.32 -19.07 14.62
N ASP A 143 6.62 -19.13 14.31
CA ASP A 143 7.21 -18.29 13.27
C ASP A 143 6.52 -18.54 11.93
N ASN A 144 6.04 -17.48 11.28
CA ASN A 144 5.67 -17.53 9.87
C ASN A 144 6.96 -17.35 9.06
N PRO A 145 7.50 -18.42 8.44
CA PRO A 145 8.80 -18.37 7.76
C PRO A 145 8.79 -17.48 6.50
N ASN A 146 7.61 -17.04 6.07
CA ASN A 146 7.46 -16.20 4.89
C ASN A 146 7.50 -14.70 5.23
N HIS A 147 7.59 -14.33 6.52
CA HIS A 147 7.84 -12.95 6.92
C HIS A 147 9.33 -12.65 6.95
N ALA A 148 9.71 -11.47 6.49
CA ALA A 148 11.02 -10.93 6.80
C ALA A 148 11.11 -10.63 8.31
N ASP A 149 12.24 -11.00 8.94
CA ASP A 149 12.53 -10.59 10.31
C ASP A 149 12.99 -9.13 10.32
N ASP A 150 12.07 -8.25 10.73
CA ASP A 150 12.23 -6.81 10.89
C ASP A 150 12.22 -6.38 12.37
N SER A 151 12.22 -7.36 13.28
CA SER A 151 12.07 -7.18 14.74
C SER A 151 13.28 -6.48 15.37
N GLY A 152 13.06 -5.80 16.51
CA GLY A 152 14.11 -5.15 17.31
C GLY A 152 14.56 -3.78 16.78
N SER A 153 14.07 -3.35 15.62
CA SER A 153 14.27 -2.01 15.07
C SER A 153 12.98 -1.21 14.90
N LEU A 154 11.83 -1.84 15.16
CA LEU A 154 10.52 -1.25 14.97
C LEU A 154 10.28 -0.16 16.02
N GLN A 155 9.70 0.96 15.60
CA GLN A 155 9.27 2.07 16.45
C GLN A 155 7.76 2.11 16.65
N TRP A 156 7.00 1.35 15.86
CA TRP A 156 5.58 1.14 16.12
C TRP A 156 5.11 -0.21 15.58
N THR A 157 4.05 -0.76 16.18
CA THR A 157 3.40 -2.00 15.76
C THR A 157 1.90 -1.92 15.93
N ILE A 158 1.15 -2.56 15.04
CA ILE A 158 -0.24 -2.97 15.28
C ILE A 158 -0.24 -4.49 15.41
N THR A 159 -0.74 -4.96 16.55
CA THR A 159 -0.81 -6.40 16.87
C THR A 159 -2.26 -6.78 17.18
N GLY A 160 -2.73 -7.84 16.54
CA GLY A 160 -4.02 -8.49 16.82
C GLY A 160 -3.82 -9.97 17.10
N TRP A 161 -4.46 -10.49 18.16
CA TRP A 161 -4.30 -11.89 18.59
C TRP A 161 -2.84 -12.35 18.65
N ASP A 162 -1.94 -11.56 19.25
CA ASP A 162 -0.49 -11.83 19.34
C ASP A 162 0.27 -11.92 17.99
N GLN A 163 -0.36 -11.60 16.85
CA GLN A 163 0.30 -11.44 15.54
C GLN A 163 0.51 -9.96 15.23
N THR A 164 1.76 -9.54 14.98
CA THR A 164 2.05 -8.21 14.43
C THR A 164 1.73 -8.21 12.95
N ILE A 165 0.69 -7.47 12.57
CA ILE A 165 0.15 -7.39 11.20
C ILE A 165 0.66 -6.18 10.42
N LEU A 166 1.00 -5.11 11.12
CA LEU A 166 1.66 -3.92 10.58
C LEU A 166 2.71 -3.43 11.56
N ALA A 167 3.81 -2.90 11.03
CA ALA A 167 4.85 -2.28 11.83
C ALA A 167 5.66 -1.29 10.99
N GLY A 168 6.52 -0.53 11.65
CA GLY A 168 7.58 0.17 10.95
C GLY A 168 8.28 1.22 11.79
N TYR A 169 8.58 2.36 11.16
CA TYR A 169 9.38 3.44 11.74
C TYR A 169 8.62 4.77 11.74
N ILE A 170 9.16 5.75 12.46
CA ILE A 170 8.57 7.08 12.63
C ILE A 170 9.35 8.07 11.78
N ASP A 171 8.64 8.79 10.91
CA ASP A 171 9.17 9.88 10.08
C ASP A 171 8.37 11.16 10.34
N GLY A 172 8.84 11.97 11.29
CA GLY A 172 8.13 13.16 11.74
C GLY A 172 6.74 12.83 12.26
N ASN A 173 5.71 13.25 11.52
CA ASN A 173 4.30 13.08 11.85
C ASN A 173 3.67 11.83 11.20
N ARG A 174 4.50 10.87 10.79
CA ARG A 174 4.11 9.68 10.03
C ARG A 174 4.60 8.43 10.77
N LEU A 175 3.71 7.46 10.97
CA LEU A 175 4.05 6.07 11.30
C LEU A 175 4.16 5.33 9.96
N VAL A 176 5.37 5.25 9.41
CA VAL A 176 5.63 4.69 8.08
C VAL A 176 5.70 3.17 8.18
N VAL A 177 4.98 2.50 7.28
CA VAL A 177 4.95 1.03 7.18
C VAL A 177 6.30 0.54 6.68
N SER A 178 6.86 -0.47 7.35
CA SER A 178 8.10 -1.13 6.97
C SER A 178 7.98 -2.64 7.15
N PRO A 179 8.31 -3.46 6.13
CA PRO A 179 8.71 -3.05 4.78
C PRO A 179 7.64 -2.21 4.05
N PRO A 180 8.03 -1.28 3.14
CA PRO A 180 7.10 -0.33 2.55
C PRO A 180 5.90 -1.01 1.89
N ASN A 181 4.69 -0.52 2.19
CA ASN A 181 3.44 -1.00 1.60
C ASN A 181 3.21 -2.52 1.77
N THR A 182 3.62 -3.08 2.92
CA THR A 182 3.42 -4.51 3.21
C THR A 182 2.54 -4.76 4.42
N TYR A 183 1.73 -5.81 4.30
CA TYR A 183 0.88 -6.41 5.31
C TYR A 183 1.42 -7.80 5.68
N ARG A 184 1.32 -8.17 6.97
CA ARG A 184 1.87 -9.41 7.53
C ARG A 184 0.72 -10.36 7.94
N PRO A 185 0.26 -11.25 7.04
CA PRO A 185 -0.86 -12.14 7.32
C PRO A 185 -0.52 -13.22 8.34
N PHE A 186 -1.55 -13.85 8.92
CA PHE A 186 -1.35 -15.09 9.67
C PHE A 186 -0.77 -16.20 8.78
N ASP A 187 -0.08 -17.18 9.38
CA ASP A 187 0.37 -18.36 8.63
C ASP A 187 -0.85 -19.16 8.15
N PRO A 188 -1.05 -19.35 6.83
CA PRO A 188 -2.20 -20.05 6.28
C PRO A 188 -2.28 -21.51 6.76
N ASN A 189 -1.14 -22.13 7.10
CA ASN A 189 -1.09 -23.49 7.64
C ASN A 189 -1.67 -23.63 9.05
N LEU A 190 -1.86 -22.51 9.76
CA LEU A 190 -2.49 -22.49 11.08
C LEU A 190 -4.02 -22.42 10.98
N ASN A 191 -4.57 -22.18 9.79
CA ASN A 191 -6.01 -22.10 9.51
C ASN A 191 -6.76 -21.24 10.54
N VAL A 192 -6.18 -20.08 10.88
CA VAL A 192 -6.73 -19.18 11.92
C VAL A 192 -8.08 -18.64 11.48
N ASN A 193 -8.19 -18.33 10.19
CA ASN A 193 -9.40 -17.89 9.53
C ASN A 193 -9.29 -18.30 8.04
N VAL A 194 -10.37 -18.16 7.26
CA VAL A 194 -10.38 -18.49 5.82
C VAL A 194 -10.04 -17.27 4.95
N GLN A 195 -9.92 -16.11 5.58
CA GLN A 195 -9.76 -14.81 4.94
C GLN A 195 -8.28 -14.44 4.72
N GLU A 196 -7.37 -15.04 5.45
CA GLU A 196 -5.92 -14.85 5.37
C GLU A 196 -5.22 -16.12 4.87
N ASP A 197 -5.63 -16.59 3.69
CA ASP A 197 -4.93 -17.68 2.99
C ASP A 197 -3.78 -17.12 2.14
N PHE A 198 -2.90 -16.35 2.78
CA PHE A 198 -1.82 -15.62 2.14
C PHE A 198 -0.46 -16.13 2.59
N SER A 199 0.45 -16.39 1.65
CA SER A 199 1.82 -16.76 1.98
C SER A 199 2.78 -15.58 1.74
N GLY A 200 3.52 -15.20 2.77
CA GLY A 200 4.49 -14.10 2.69
C GLY A 200 3.89 -12.74 3.01
N LEU A 201 4.67 -11.70 2.71
CA LEU A 201 4.21 -10.32 2.84
C LEU A 201 3.26 -9.99 1.68
N ILE A 202 2.17 -9.31 1.99
CA ILE A 202 1.15 -8.93 1.01
C ILE A 202 1.16 -7.43 0.82
N GLN A 203 1.00 -6.96 -0.42
CA GLN A 203 0.97 -5.54 -0.71
C GLN A 203 -0.30 -4.91 -0.15
N THR A 204 -0.14 -3.73 0.42
CA THR A 204 -1.23 -2.89 0.89
C THR A 204 -1.06 -1.48 0.36
N GLU A 205 -2.16 -0.81 0.11
CA GLU A 205 -2.14 0.62 -0.19
C GLU A 205 -1.62 1.47 0.96
N LEU A 206 -1.61 0.99 2.21
CA LEU A 206 -1.21 1.81 3.34
C LEU A 206 0.32 2.07 3.30
N THR A 207 0.69 3.35 3.15
CA THR A 207 2.08 3.79 3.23
C THR A 207 2.44 4.24 4.65
N ALA A 208 1.54 4.99 5.30
CA ALA A 208 1.75 5.46 6.66
C ALA A 208 0.43 5.82 7.37
N PHE A 209 0.43 5.79 8.70
CA PHE A 209 -0.56 6.54 9.48
C PHE A 209 -0.03 7.95 9.78
N THR A 210 -0.89 8.96 9.68
CA THR A 210 -0.52 10.36 9.92
C THR A 210 -1.15 10.87 11.20
N PHE A 211 -0.45 11.71 11.96
CA PHE A 211 -0.96 12.25 13.21
C PHE A 211 -0.44 13.67 13.44
N THR A 212 -1.11 14.43 14.31
CA THR A 212 -0.66 15.76 14.72
C THR A 212 0.08 15.71 16.05
N GLY A 213 1.21 16.42 16.16
CA GLY A 213 1.98 16.50 17.40
C GLY A 213 3.22 15.59 17.39
N ASP A 214 3.69 15.20 18.57
CA ASP A 214 4.85 14.33 18.72
C ASP A 214 4.40 12.86 18.80
N ALA A 215 5.20 11.93 18.26
CA ALA A 215 4.86 10.51 18.27
C ALA A 215 4.84 9.94 19.69
N ALA A 216 5.67 10.49 20.59
CA ALA A 216 5.68 10.15 22.01
C ALA A 216 4.35 10.48 22.73
N ASP A 217 3.55 11.38 22.16
CA ASP A 217 2.27 11.82 22.71
C ASP A 217 1.07 11.05 22.13
N ILE A 218 1.29 10.05 21.28
CA ILE A 218 0.21 9.21 20.74
C ILE A 218 -0.44 8.44 21.89
N GLY A 219 -1.73 8.70 22.11
CA GLY A 219 -2.50 8.09 23.19
C GLY A 219 -3.96 8.49 23.11
N ALA A 220 -4.68 8.37 24.22
CA ALA A 220 -6.11 8.66 24.28
C ALA A 220 -6.51 10.00 23.61
N GLY A 221 -7.41 9.93 22.64
CA GLY A 221 -7.92 11.07 21.88
C GLY A 221 -7.09 11.44 20.64
N THR A 222 -5.95 10.80 20.40
CA THR A 222 -5.22 10.95 19.14
C THR A 222 -6.06 10.40 18.00
N VAL A 223 -6.15 11.15 16.90
CA VAL A 223 -6.74 10.73 15.64
C VAL A 223 -5.60 10.49 14.66
N LEU A 224 -5.52 9.27 14.15
CA LEU A 224 -4.60 8.90 13.10
C LEU A 224 -5.35 8.96 11.77
N GLY A 225 -4.84 9.74 10.81
CA GLY A 225 -5.22 9.68 9.41
C GLY A 225 -4.40 8.61 8.68
N VAL A 226 -4.59 8.51 7.37
CA VAL A 226 -3.83 7.61 6.51
C VAL A 226 -3.13 8.39 5.41
N GLU A 227 -1.98 7.88 5.02
CA GLU A 227 -1.32 8.13 3.75
C GLU A 227 -1.36 6.84 2.97
N LEU A 228 -2.01 6.90 1.80
CA LEU A 228 -2.17 5.76 0.91
C LEU A 228 -1.22 5.94 -0.26
N ARG A 229 -0.73 4.81 -0.78
CA ARG A 229 0.07 4.70 -1.99
C ARG A 229 -0.66 5.38 -3.15
N ASP A 230 0.09 6.10 -3.97
CA ASP A 230 -0.46 6.72 -5.17
C ASP A 230 -0.55 5.67 -6.29
N ASP A 231 -1.60 5.77 -7.10
CA ASP A 231 -1.80 4.88 -8.24
C ASP A 231 -0.62 4.97 -9.23
N SER A 232 0.06 6.14 -9.31
CA SER A 232 1.26 6.30 -10.12
C SER A 232 2.44 5.42 -9.67
N ASP A 233 2.47 4.98 -8.40
CA ASP A 233 3.50 4.07 -7.91
C ASP A 233 3.31 2.63 -8.43
N LEU A 234 2.18 2.34 -9.07
CA LEU A 234 1.85 1.08 -9.71
C LEU A 234 1.90 1.18 -11.26
N ALA A 235 1.99 2.40 -11.79
CA ALA A 235 2.06 2.64 -13.23
C ALA A 235 3.40 2.17 -13.83
N CYS A 236 3.35 1.59 -15.02
CA CYS A 236 4.51 1.13 -15.77
C CYS A 236 5.00 2.13 -16.83
N ASN A 237 4.26 3.23 -17.05
CA ASN A 237 4.68 4.31 -17.93
C ASN A 237 4.23 5.70 -17.44
N CYS A 238 4.73 6.73 -18.10
CA CYS A 238 4.45 8.13 -17.77
C CYS A 238 3.04 8.60 -18.13
N ASP A 239 2.28 7.80 -18.87
CA ASP A 239 0.88 8.08 -19.21
C ASP A 239 -0.06 7.60 -18.08
N GLY A 240 0.49 6.98 -17.02
CA GLY A 240 -0.27 6.44 -15.90
C GLY A 240 -0.89 5.08 -16.22
N ASP A 241 -0.43 4.42 -17.29
CA ASP A 241 -0.91 3.09 -17.63
C ASP A 241 -0.28 2.03 -16.71
N PHE A 242 -0.99 0.93 -16.55
CA PHE A 242 -0.56 -0.24 -15.78
C PHE A 242 -0.31 -1.42 -16.74
N GLU A 243 0.54 -2.39 -16.35
CA GLU A 243 0.88 -3.51 -17.24
C GLU A 243 -0.27 -4.50 -17.25
N ASP A 244 -0.81 -4.87 -18.41
CA ASP A 244 -1.74 -6.00 -18.50
C ASP A 244 -1.09 -7.32 -18.05
N CYS A 245 -1.86 -8.41 -17.92
CA CYS A 245 -1.29 -9.67 -17.42
C CYS A 245 -0.15 -10.24 -18.31
N ALA A 246 0.02 -9.70 -19.53
CA ALA A 246 1.07 -10.07 -20.47
C ALA A 246 2.31 -9.16 -20.34
N GLY A 247 2.34 -8.27 -19.34
CA GLY A 247 3.41 -7.30 -19.12
C GLY A 247 3.35 -6.12 -20.10
N SER A 248 2.21 -5.87 -20.75
CA SER A 248 2.07 -4.76 -21.69
C SER A 248 1.46 -3.56 -21.01
N CYS A 249 2.24 -2.49 -20.86
CA CYS A 249 1.76 -1.23 -20.31
C CYS A 249 0.59 -0.65 -21.14
N GLY A 250 -0.57 -0.44 -20.50
CA GLY A 250 -1.80 0.00 -21.15
C GLY A 250 -2.48 -1.06 -22.01
N GLY A 251 -2.11 -2.33 -21.82
CA GLY A 251 -2.74 -3.46 -22.47
C GLY A 251 -4.12 -3.78 -21.88
N SER A 252 -4.82 -4.74 -22.51
CA SER A 252 -6.17 -5.14 -22.12
C SER A 252 -6.30 -6.66 -21.95
N ALA A 253 -5.17 -7.34 -21.73
CA ALA A 253 -5.16 -8.76 -21.46
C ALA A 253 -5.46 -9.00 -19.98
N GLU A 254 -6.49 -9.79 -19.72
CA GLU A 254 -6.90 -10.20 -18.38
C GLU A 254 -6.53 -11.67 -18.12
N VAL A 255 -6.31 -12.01 -16.85
CA VAL A 255 -6.13 -13.40 -16.40
C VAL A 255 -7.50 -14.08 -16.41
N ASP A 256 -7.61 -15.26 -17.02
CA ASP A 256 -8.84 -16.04 -17.02
C ASP A 256 -9.00 -16.90 -15.75
N GLU A 257 -10.10 -17.65 -15.63
CA GLU A 257 -10.37 -18.53 -14.47
C GLU A 257 -9.34 -19.67 -14.30
N CYS A 258 -8.42 -19.81 -15.25
CA CYS A 258 -7.36 -20.79 -15.25
C CYS A 258 -5.99 -20.23 -14.89
N GLY A 259 -5.92 -18.93 -14.59
CA GLY A 259 -4.65 -18.25 -14.34
C GLY A 259 -3.89 -17.95 -15.64
N ASP A 260 -4.49 -18.15 -16.81
CA ASP A 260 -3.85 -17.90 -18.10
C ASP A 260 -4.13 -16.47 -18.58
N CYS A 261 -3.07 -15.72 -18.86
CA CYS A 261 -3.19 -14.37 -19.36
C CYS A 261 -3.70 -14.32 -20.82
N GLY A 262 -4.80 -13.58 -21.05
CA GLY A 262 -5.48 -13.55 -22.34
C GLY A 262 -6.09 -14.90 -22.73
N GLY A 263 -6.28 -15.77 -21.74
CA GLY A 263 -6.87 -17.08 -21.92
C GLY A 263 -8.37 -17.00 -22.19
N SER A 264 -8.94 -18.13 -22.62
CA SER A 264 -10.37 -18.23 -22.97
C SER A 264 -11.25 -18.65 -21.79
N GLY A 265 -10.66 -18.82 -20.60
CA GLY A 265 -11.29 -19.40 -19.43
C GLY A 265 -11.50 -20.91 -19.56
N ILE A 266 -12.30 -21.45 -18.64
CA ILE A 266 -12.77 -22.84 -18.70
C ILE A 266 -13.63 -23.01 -19.95
N ALA A 267 -13.22 -23.90 -20.84
CA ALA A 267 -13.94 -24.16 -22.08
C ALA A 267 -15.38 -24.63 -21.82
N ASP A 268 -16.31 -24.27 -22.70
CA ASP A 268 -17.73 -24.64 -22.60
C ASP A 268 -17.90 -26.17 -22.46
N GLY A 269 -18.39 -26.60 -21.30
CA GLY A 269 -18.59 -28.02 -20.96
C GLY A 269 -17.41 -28.71 -20.26
N ALA A 270 -16.31 -28.00 -20.00
CA ALA A 270 -15.24 -28.44 -19.11
C ALA A 270 -15.52 -28.03 -17.64
N CYS A 271 -14.92 -28.77 -16.72
CA CYS A 271 -14.98 -28.57 -15.28
C CYS A 271 -13.80 -27.80 -14.71
N ASP A 272 -12.69 -27.87 -15.43
CA ASP A 272 -11.41 -27.33 -15.02
C ASP A 272 -10.60 -26.92 -16.25
N CYS A 273 -9.46 -26.34 -15.97
CA CYS A 273 -8.54 -25.76 -16.93
C CYS A 273 -7.79 -26.80 -17.77
N ASP A 274 -7.80 -28.06 -17.33
CA ASP A 274 -7.27 -29.20 -18.09
C ASP A 274 -8.29 -29.73 -19.10
N GLY A 275 -9.51 -29.18 -19.14
CA GLY A 275 -10.57 -29.63 -20.02
C GLY A 275 -11.22 -30.93 -19.56
N ASN A 276 -11.09 -31.30 -18.28
CA ASN A 276 -11.74 -32.49 -17.75
C ASN A 276 -13.25 -32.25 -17.68
N VAL A 277 -14.04 -33.29 -17.94
CA VAL A 277 -15.51 -33.22 -17.96
C VAL A 277 -16.16 -34.10 -16.89
N ASP A 278 -15.35 -34.73 -16.03
CA ASP A 278 -15.79 -35.84 -15.16
C ASP A 278 -15.11 -35.85 -13.76
N ALA A 279 -14.41 -34.77 -13.39
CA ALA A 279 -13.63 -34.66 -12.15
C ALA A 279 -14.26 -33.72 -11.09
N GLY A 280 -15.60 -33.65 -11.00
CA GLY A 280 -16.26 -33.02 -9.84
C GLY A 280 -17.39 -32.03 -10.12
N CYS A 281 -17.71 -31.69 -11.36
CA CYS A 281 -18.97 -30.99 -11.65
C CYS A 281 -20.08 -32.03 -11.79
N GLY A 282 -20.88 -32.17 -10.74
CA GLY A 282 -22.05 -33.04 -10.72
C GLY A 282 -23.12 -32.64 -11.72
#